data_AF-A0A076H972-F1
#
_entry.id   AF-A0A076H972-F1
#
_cell.length_a   1.000
_cell.length_b   1.000
_cell.length_c   1.000
_cell.angle_alpha   90.00
_cell.angle_beta   90.00
_cell.angle_gamma   90.00
#
_symmetry.space_group_name_H-M   'P 1'
#
loop_
_entity.id
_entity.type
_entity.pdbx_description
1 polymer ?
#
loop_
_entity_poly.entity_id
_entity_poly.type
_entity_poly.pdbx_seq_one_letter_code
_entity_poly.pdbx_strand_id
1 'polypeptide(L)'
;MALRTALLAVLASVVLPASTSAQQQPSNAQLVKEFRDGFEQGCRQGKTPDVNNQKGYCTCMANSYQARYSGAELRAISQFAGNLGEQGPAIVNLMMSPEARACNAKY
;
A
#
# COMPACT_ATOMS: atom_id res chain seq x y z
N MET A 1 47.90 13.10 -53.35
CA MET A 1 46.58 13.63 -52.94
C MET A 1 46.38 13.22 -51.49
N ALA A 2 46.56 14.08 -50.48
CA ALA A 2 45.69 15.20 -50.08
C ALA A 2 44.22 14.73 -50.06
N LEU A 3 43.45 14.80 -48.97
CA LEU A 3 43.34 15.90 -48.02
C LEU A 3 42.62 15.41 -46.74
N ARG A 4 42.98 16.04 -45.63
CA ARG A 4 42.39 15.98 -44.30
C ARG A 4 40.89 16.27 -44.30
N THR A 5 40.12 15.63 -43.43
CA THR A 5 39.04 16.32 -42.69
C THR A 5 38.78 15.61 -41.37
N ALA A 6 39.40 16.14 -40.32
CA ALA A 6 38.91 15.98 -38.95
C ALA A 6 37.60 16.76 -38.82
N LEU A 7 36.61 16.21 -38.13
CA LEU A 7 35.51 16.98 -37.59
C LEU A 7 35.32 16.62 -36.11
N LEU A 8 35.38 17.69 -35.33
CA LEU A 8 35.39 17.79 -33.88
C LEU A 8 33.98 17.68 -33.28
N ALA A 9 33.99 17.33 -31.99
CA ALA A 9 33.07 17.75 -30.93
C ALA A 9 31.64 17.16 -31.00
N VAL A 10 30.99 16.80 -29.88
CA VAL A 10 30.87 17.53 -28.62
C VAL A 10 30.70 16.55 -27.45
N LEU A 11 31.56 16.64 -26.44
CA LEU A 11 31.32 16.07 -25.11
C LEU A 11 30.24 16.93 -24.44
N ALA A 12 28.97 16.61 -24.66
CA ALA A 12 27.88 17.18 -23.88
C ALA A 12 27.82 16.46 -22.53
N SER A 13 28.64 16.92 -21.59
CA SER A 13 28.50 16.58 -20.17
C SER A 13 27.16 17.13 -19.70
N VAL A 14 26.11 16.34 -19.80
CA VAL A 14 24.81 16.65 -19.22
C VAL A 14 24.98 16.60 -17.71
N VAL A 15 25.23 17.76 -17.11
CA VAL A 15 25.04 17.99 -15.68
C VAL A 15 23.53 17.93 -15.43
N LEU A 16 23.03 16.72 -15.20
CA LEU A 16 21.69 16.50 -14.68
C LEU A 16 21.62 17.20 -13.31
N PRO A 17 20.67 18.12 -13.08
CA PRO A 17 20.42 18.59 -11.73
C PRO A 17 19.96 17.37 -10.93
N ALA A 18 20.78 16.98 -9.94
CA ALA A 18 20.35 16.01 -8.95
C ALA A 18 19.20 16.65 -8.16
N SER A 19 17.97 16.40 -8.62
CA SER A 19 16.76 16.65 -7.85
C SER A 19 16.81 15.70 -6.65
N THR A 20 17.53 16.09 -5.60
CA THR A 20 17.38 15.48 -4.28
C THR A 20 16.06 15.97 -3.71
N SER A 21 14.96 15.47 -4.26
CA SER A 21 13.74 15.34 -3.50
C SER A 21 14.09 14.39 -2.37
N ALA A 22 14.47 14.92 -1.21
CA ALA A 22 14.46 14.15 0.01
C ALA A 22 13.01 13.67 0.18
N GLN A 23 12.70 12.47 -0.33
CA GLN A 23 11.41 11.83 -0.15
C GLN A 23 11.26 11.67 1.35
N GLN A 24 10.54 12.59 1.98
CA GLN A 24 10.16 12.51 3.38
C GLN A 24 9.43 11.19 3.54
N GLN A 25 10.07 10.25 4.22
CA GLN A 25 9.49 8.94 4.46
C GLN A 25 8.20 9.17 5.25
N PRO A 26 7.06 8.63 4.78
CA PRO A 26 5.78 8.84 5.44
C PRO A 26 5.88 8.40 6.90
N SER A 27 5.33 9.23 7.79
CA SER A 27 5.24 8.92 9.22
C SER A 27 4.34 7.72 9.46
N ASN A 28 4.51 7.08 10.62
CA ASN A 28 3.67 5.96 11.02
C ASN A 28 2.17 6.27 10.93
N ALA A 29 1.77 7.47 11.39
CA ALA A 29 0.37 7.90 11.35
C ALA A 29 -0.17 8.05 9.92
N GLN A 30 0.66 8.53 8.99
CA GLN A 30 0.29 8.63 7.57
C GLN A 30 0.08 7.24 6.97
N LEU A 31 1.01 6.31 7.21
CA LEU A 31 0.91 4.94 6.72
C LEU A 31 -0.32 4.20 7.28
N VAL A 32 -0.61 4.39 8.57
CA VAL A 32 -1.79 3.83 9.24
C VAL A 32 -3.08 4.36 8.61
N LYS A 33 -3.11 5.66 8.27
CA LYS A 33 -4.26 6.28 7.60
C LYS A 33 -4.44 5.76 6.18
N GLU A 34 -3.36 5.71 5.39
CA GLU A 34 -3.39 5.19 4.02
C GLU A 34 -3.87 3.74 3.97
N PHE A 35 -3.38 2.89 4.89
CA PHE A 35 -3.86 1.53 5.03
C PHE A 35 -5.37 1.49 5.31
N ARG A 36 -5.85 2.25 6.30
CA ARG A 36 -7.26 2.23 6.70
C ARG A 36 -8.19 2.71 5.60
N ASP A 37 -7.82 3.79 4.93
CA ASP A 37 -8.64 4.34 3.85
C ASP A 37 -8.76 3.32 2.70
N GLY A 38 -7.64 2.72 2.29
CA GLY A 38 -7.64 1.67 1.26
C GLY A 38 -8.37 0.40 1.69
N PHE A 39 -8.15 -0.06 2.93
CA PHE A 39 -8.80 -1.25 3.47
C PHE A 39 -10.31 -1.05 3.58
N GLU A 40 -10.78 0.05 4.17
CA GLU A 40 -12.21 0.32 4.31
C GLU A 40 -12.87 0.48 2.93
N GLN A 41 -12.22 1.13 1.98
CA GLN A 41 -12.72 1.25 0.60
C GLN A 41 -12.90 -0.13 -0.04
N GLY A 42 -11.84 -0.97 -0.04
CA GLY A 42 -11.90 -2.32 -0.63
C GLY A 42 -12.91 -3.22 0.09
N CYS A 43 -12.91 -3.20 1.42
CA CYS A 43 -13.82 -4.00 2.23
C CYS A 43 -15.30 -3.64 2.01
N ARG A 44 -15.62 -2.37 1.78
CA ARG A 44 -16.99 -1.90 1.52
C ARG A 44 -17.47 -2.16 0.10
N GLN A 45 -16.54 -2.27 -0.86
CA GLN A 45 -16.86 -2.66 -2.23
C GLN A 45 -17.18 -4.16 -2.32
N GLY A 46 -16.61 -4.97 -1.42
CA GLY A 46 -16.94 -6.38 -1.27
C GLY A 46 -18.19 -6.66 -0.42
N LYS A 47 -18.55 -7.94 -0.35
CA LYS A 47 -19.57 -8.45 0.56
C LYS A 47 -18.97 -9.54 1.43
N THR A 48 -19.04 -9.36 2.75
CA THR A 48 -18.64 -10.41 3.70
C THR A 48 -19.85 -11.31 3.97
N PRO A 49 -19.73 -12.64 3.84
CA PRO A 49 -20.79 -13.56 4.26
C PRO A 49 -21.19 -13.34 5.71
N ASP A 50 -22.50 -13.47 5.98
CA ASP A 50 -23.10 -13.40 7.32
C ASP A 50 -22.96 -12.06 8.07
N VAL A 51 -22.44 -11.01 7.40
CA VAL A 51 -22.36 -9.65 7.94
C VAL A 51 -23.54 -8.82 7.44
N ASN A 52 -24.34 -8.30 8.36
CA ASN A 52 -25.51 -7.46 8.03
C ASN A 52 -25.13 -5.98 7.92
N ASN A 53 -24.11 -5.54 8.67
CA ASN A 53 -23.57 -4.19 8.60
C ASN A 53 -22.13 -4.17 8.07
N GLN A 54 -21.98 -4.24 6.75
CA GLN A 54 -20.68 -4.25 6.07
C GLN A 54 -19.79 -3.07 6.50
N LYS A 55 -20.36 -1.86 6.62
CA LYS A 55 -19.61 -0.66 7.04
C LYS A 55 -19.04 -0.83 8.45
N GLY A 56 -19.85 -1.31 9.39
CA GLY A 56 -19.45 -1.57 10.78
C GLY A 56 -18.37 -2.63 10.87
N TYR A 57 -18.54 -3.75 10.15
CA TYR A 57 -17.55 -4.81 10.03
C TYR A 57 -16.20 -4.29 9.50
N CYS A 58 -16.21 -3.53 8.40
CA CYS A 58 -14.98 -3.02 7.80
C CYS A 58 -14.22 -2.07 8.73
N THR A 59 -14.93 -1.19 9.43
CA THR A 59 -14.30 -0.29 10.41
C THR A 59 -13.79 -1.08 11.63
N CYS A 60 -14.50 -2.11 12.08
CA CYS A 60 -14.01 -3.00 13.13
C CYS A 60 -12.70 -3.69 12.74
N MET A 61 -12.65 -4.28 11.55
CA MET A 61 -11.44 -4.92 11.02
C MET A 61 -10.28 -3.93 10.87
N ALA A 62 -10.53 -2.74 10.30
CA ALA A 62 -9.49 -1.72 10.15
C ALA A 62 -8.90 -1.34 11.52
N ASN A 63 -9.72 -1.15 12.54
CA ASN A 63 -9.26 -0.86 13.90
C ASN A 63 -8.44 -2.02 14.49
N SER A 64 -8.85 -3.27 14.24
CA SER A 64 -8.10 -4.46 14.69
C SER A 64 -6.71 -4.53 14.05
N TYR A 65 -6.58 -4.21 12.76
CA TYR A 65 -5.27 -4.11 12.11
C TYR A 65 -4.40 -3.03 12.74
N GLN A 66 -4.96 -1.83 12.96
CA GLN A 66 -4.23 -0.71 13.57
C GLN A 66 -3.80 -0.98 15.01
N ALA A 67 -4.56 -1.79 15.75
CA ALA A 67 -4.21 -2.18 17.11
C ALA A 67 -3.06 -3.20 17.16
N ARG A 68 -2.85 -3.96 16.08
CA ARG A 68 -1.92 -5.09 16.04
C ARG A 68 -0.61 -4.77 15.31
N TYR A 69 -0.64 -3.84 14.35
CA TYR A 69 0.48 -3.58 13.45
C TYR A 69 0.81 -2.08 13.37
N SER A 70 2.10 -1.78 13.25
CA SER A 70 2.60 -0.45 12.90
C SER A 70 2.26 -0.10 11.46
N GLY A 71 2.34 1.19 11.11
CA GLY A 71 2.13 1.67 9.74
C GLY A 71 3.07 1.05 8.72
N ALA A 72 4.32 0.77 9.10
CA ALA A 72 5.27 0.08 8.23
C ALA A 72 4.83 -1.37 7.91
N GLU A 73 4.38 -2.10 8.93
CA GLU A 73 3.85 -3.46 8.77
C GLU A 73 2.54 -3.45 7.98
N LEU A 74 1.63 -2.52 8.25
CA LEU A 74 0.39 -2.34 7.50
C LEU A 74 0.64 -2.07 6.01
N ARG A 75 1.65 -1.23 5.70
CA ARG A 75 2.07 -1.00 4.32
C ARG A 75 2.61 -2.27 3.66
N ALA A 76 3.42 -3.05 4.38
CA ALA A 76 3.92 -4.33 3.88
C ALA A 76 2.78 -5.33 3.62
N ILE A 77 1.79 -5.39 4.53
CA ILE A 77 0.57 -6.21 4.37
C ILE A 77 -0.20 -5.79 3.11
N SER A 78 -0.43 -4.49 2.91
CA SER A 78 -1.10 -3.98 1.69
C SER A 78 -0.35 -4.31 0.42
N GLN A 79 0.98 -4.19 0.42
CA GLN A 79 1.82 -4.53 -0.74
C GLN A 79 1.77 -6.04 -1.03
N PHE A 80 1.87 -6.86 0.01
CA PHE A 80 1.78 -8.31 -0.11
C PHE A 80 0.41 -8.74 -0.66
N ALA A 81 -0.67 -8.16 -0.15
CA ALA A 81 -2.02 -8.40 -0.67
C ALA A 81 -2.16 -7.98 -2.14
N GLY A 82 -1.64 -6.81 -2.51
CA GLY A 82 -1.66 -6.33 -3.89
C GLY A 82 -0.92 -7.27 -4.86
N ASN A 83 0.23 -7.81 -4.44
CA ASN A 83 1.02 -8.75 -5.24
C ASN A 83 0.31 -10.10 -5.46
N LEU A 84 -0.58 -10.49 -4.53
CA LEU A 84 -1.38 -11.71 -4.63
C LEU A 84 -2.66 -11.53 -5.45
N GLY A 85 -2.95 -10.32 -5.93
CA GLY A 85 -4.14 -10.02 -6.72
C GLY A 85 -5.43 -10.38 -5.97
N GLU A 86 -6.30 -11.14 -6.62
CA GLU A 86 -7.61 -11.50 -6.07
C GLU A 86 -7.55 -12.35 -4.78
N GLN A 87 -6.43 -13.03 -4.52
CA GLN A 87 -6.24 -13.83 -3.32
C GLN A 87 -5.72 -13.02 -2.11
N GLY A 88 -5.18 -11.83 -2.36
CA GLY A 88 -4.61 -10.97 -1.32
C GLY A 88 -5.54 -10.71 -0.13
N PRO A 89 -6.80 -10.30 -0.36
CA PRO A 89 -7.75 -10.07 0.71
C PRO A 89 -8.03 -11.31 1.57
N ALA A 90 -8.04 -12.51 0.96
CA ALA A 90 -8.29 -13.75 1.67
C ALA A 90 -7.14 -14.09 2.64
N ILE A 91 -5.89 -13.90 2.23
CA ILE A 91 -4.73 -14.15 3.11
C ILE A 91 -4.64 -13.12 4.22
N VAL A 92 -4.91 -11.85 3.90
CA VAL A 92 -4.96 -10.79 4.91
C VAL A 92 -6.04 -11.12 5.94
N ASN A 93 -7.24 -11.51 5.52
CA ASN A 93 -8.30 -11.98 6.42
C ASN A 93 -7.88 -13.19 7.28
N LEU A 94 -7.07 -14.12 6.77
CA LEU A 94 -6.57 -15.24 7.57
C LEU A 94 -5.70 -14.78 8.74
N MET A 95 -4.84 -13.78 8.54
CA MET A 95 -3.98 -13.24 9.60
C MET A 95 -4.77 -12.60 10.75
N MET A 96 -5.99 -12.15 10.46
CA MET A 96 -6.90 -11.53 11.42
C MET A 96 -8.15 -12.37 11.67
N SER A 97 -8.06 -13.70 11.50
CA SER A 97 -9.20 -14.60 11.69
C SER A 97 -9.92 -14.44 13.03
N PRO A 98 -9.25 -14.35 14.20
CA PRO A 98 -9.96 -14.20 15.46
C PRO A 98 -10.66 -12.84 15.58
N GLU A 99 -10.03 -11.77 15.10
CA GLU A 99 -10.62 -10.43 15.06
C GLU A 99 -11.78 -10.36 14.07
N ALA A 100 -11.69 -11.02 12.93
CA ALA A 100 -12.76 -11.12 11.94
C ALA A 100 -14.00 -11.82 12.52
N ARG A 101 -13.82 -12.90 13.28
CA ARG A 101 -14.92 -13.56 14.00
C ARG A 101 -15.56 -12.64 15.03
N ALA A 102 -14.75 -11.92 15.79
CA ALA A 102 -15.25 -10.96 16.78
C ALA A 102 -16.01 -9.79 16.11
N CYS A 103 -15.53 -9.29 14.99
CA CYS A 103 -16.17 -8.23 14.23
C CYS A 103 -17.49 -8.69 13.57
N ASN A 104 -17.53 -9.91 13.02
CA ASN A 104 -18.75 -10.50 12.44
C ASN A 104 -19.81 -10.76 13.54
N ALA A 105 -19.42 -11.28 14.71
CA ALA A 105 -20.36 -11.45 15.83
C ALA A 105 -21.00 -10.14 16.31
N LYS A 106 -20.41 -8.99 15.95
CA LYS A 106 -20.89 -7.65 16.31
C LYS A 106 -21.73 -6.97 15.20
N TYR A 107 -21.60 -7.37 13.93
CA TYR A 107 -22.11 -6.64 12.76
C TYR A 107 -22.57 -7.56 11.63
#